data_AF-A0A0B4K889-F1
#
_entry.id   AF-A0A0B4K889-F1
#
_cell.length_a   1.000
_cell.length_b   1.000
_cell.length_c   1.000
_cell.angle_alpha   90.00
_cell.angle_beta   90.00
_cell.angle_gamma   90.00
#
_symmetry.space_group_name_H-M   'P 1'
#
loop_
_entity.id
_entity.type
_entity.pdbx_description
1 polymer ?
#
loop_
_entity_poly.entity_id
_entity_poly.type
_entity_poly.pdbx_seq_one_letter_code
_entity_poly.pdbx_strand_id
1 'polypeptide(L)'
;MPAIDTKTTKSDVFTVKNALDAEFDNFWKTVSCFAANNFPFEERCEFVQKAEDCNSSTNVIPYMRLLACDLKCINQFQEMIFIALFVAFCFQILVLLIYTINVYYSPALKAVSRFLHMNEHLAGVTLMAFGNTSADFFANLASVERHVPVFANNLSSALFVITISGGLIFYISPFKMNSYETVRDILFLLLATLLMDYFAYTTNHFALGYEFKFFSKHNSPSRFSLFRKNVMALT
;
A
#
# COMPACT_ATOMS: atom_id res chain seq x y z
N MET A 1 -10.63 50.17 -24.53
CA MET A 1 -11.36 49.98 -23.25
C MET A 1 -12.75 50.57 -23.41
N PRO A 2 -13.84 49.94 -22.94
CA PRO A 2 -14.03 48.61 -22.32
C PRO A 2 -14.77 47.62 -23.27
N ALA A 3 -14.65 46.28 -23.25
CA ALA A 3 -14.77 45.25 -22.21
C ALA A 3 -16.18 45.17 -21.61
N ILE A 4 -17.06 44.38 -22.24
CA ILE A 4 -18.39 44.03 -21.71
C ILE A 4 -18.31 42.61 -21.16
N ASP A 5 -18.35 42.53 -19.82
CA ASP A 5 -18.50 41.31 -19.04
C ASP A 5 -19.85 40.62 -19.33
N THR A 6 -19.83 39.43 -19.91
CA THR A 6 -20.96 38.49 -19.83
C THR A 6 -20.70 37.47 -18.75
N LYS A 7 -21.18 37.78 -17.53
CA LYS A 7 -21.40 36.82 -16.45
C LYS A 7 -22.24 35.64 -16.93
N THR A 8 -21.63 34.45 -16.98
CA THR A 8 -22.33 33.17 -17.14
C THR A 8 -23.18 32.92 -15.90
N THR A 9 -24.44 33.34 -15.94
CA THR A 9 -25.39 33.13 -14.86
C THR A 9 -26.03 31.75 -15.06
N LYS A 10 -25.69 30.83 -14.15
CA LYS A 10 -26.44 29.64 -13.74
C LYS A 10 -27.89 29.65 -14.24
N SER A 11 -28.17 28.92 -15.32
CA SER A 11 -29.49 28.44 -15.67
C SER A 11 -29.54 26.96 -15.29
N ASP A 12 -30.33 26.64 -14.27
CA ASP A 12 -30.67 25.27 -13.88
C ASP A 12 -31.45 24.61 -15.03
N VAL A 13 -30.72 24.03 -15.99
CA VAL A 13 -31.27 23.11 -16.98
C VAL A 13 -31.49 21.78 -16.26
N PHE A 14 -32.74 21.36 -16.13
CA PHE A 14 -33.09 19.98 -15.77
C PHE A 14 -32.69 19.09 -16.94
N THR A 15 -31.40 18.74 -17.02
CA THR A 15 -30.87 17.80 -17.99
C THR A 15 -31.39 16.42 -17.60
N VAL A 16 -32.33 15.88 -18.39
CA VAL A 16 -32.70 14.47 -18.32
C VAL A 16 -31.42 13.68 -18.57
N LYS A 17 -30.85 13.08 -17.52
CA LYS A 17 -29.63 12.28 -17.63
C LYS A 17 -29.89 11.15 -18.60
N ASN A 18 -29.23 11.19 -19.75
CA ASN A 18 -29.31 10.12 -20.73
C ASN A 18 -28.39 8.98 -20.27
N ALA A 19 -28.59 7.78 -20.84
CA ALA A 19 -27.75 6.62 -20.52
C ALA A 19 -26.25 6.89 -20.72
N LEU A 20 -25.90 7.76 -21.67
CA LEU A 20 -24.53 8.17 -21.95
C LEU A 20 -23.94 9.03 -20.82
N ASP A 21 -24.74 9.93 -20.21
CA ASP A 21 -24.28 10.79 -19.11
C ASP A 21 -23.96 9.97 -17.86
N ALA A 22 -24.75 8.90 -17.62
CA ALA A 22 -24.49 7.95 -16.54
C ALA A 22 -23.21 7.13 -16.77
N GLU A 23 -22.89 6.82 -18.03
CA GLU A 23 -21.64 6.12 -18.39
C GLU A 23 -20.41 7.02 -18.17
N PHE A 24 -20.50 8.30 -18.53
CA PHE A 24 -19.45 9.28 -18.24
C PHE A 24 -19.25 9.50 -16.73
N ASP A 25 -20.32 9.62 -15.95
CA ASP A 25 -20.24 9.75 -14.49
C ASP A 25 -19.55 8.52 -13.86
N ASN A 26 -19.83 7.31 -14.37
CA ASN A 26 -19.17 6.09 -13.91
C ASN A 26 -17.69 6.01 -14.33
N PHE A 27 -17.36 6.52 -15.52
CA PHE A 27 -15.98 6.60 -15.98
C PHE A 27 -15.13 7.46 -15.02
N TRP A 28 -15.58 8.66 -14.66
CA TRP A 28 -14.82 9.56 -13.77
C TRP A 28 -14.66 9.04 -12.34
N LYS A 29 -15.56 8.15 -11.91
CA LYS A 29 -15.47 7.44 -10.62
C LYS A 29 -14.51 6.26 -10.63
N THR A 30 -14.27 5.66 -11.80
CA THR A 30 -13.50 4.39 -11.92
C THR A 30 -12.12 4.60 -12.56
N VAL A 31 -11.91 5.75 -13.22
CA VAL A 31 -10.68 6.02 -13.95
C VAL A 31 -9.50 6.22 -13.01
N SER A 32 -8.44 5.46 -13.27
CA SER A 32 -7.22 5.57 -12.46
C SER A 32 -6.50 6.90 -12.71
N CYS A 33 -6.06 7.53 -11.63
CA CYS A 33 -5.36 8.83 -11.69
C CYS A 33 -4.08 8.78 -12.56
N PHE A 34 -3.47 7.61 -12.72
CA PHE A 34 -2.28 7.41 -13.55
C PHE A 34 -2.54 7.68 -15.05
N ALA A 35 -3.78 7.53 -15.52
CA ALA A 35 -4.14 7.83 -16.91
C ALA A 35 -3.86 9.28 -17.30
N ALA A 36 -3.80 10.21 -16.33
CA ALA A 36 -3.45 11.60 -16.54
C ALA A 36 -2.09 11.79 -17.22
N ASN A 37 -1.12 10.88 -17.02
CA ASN A 37 0.21 11.03 -17.60
C ASN A 37 0.23 10.85 -19.13
N ASN A 38 -0.79 10.22 -19.72
CA ASN A 38 -0.88 10.03 -21.18
C ASN A 38 -1.43 11.26 -21.92
N PHE A 39 -1.99 12.24 -21.21
CA PHE A 39 -2.54 13.45 -21.80
C PHE A 39 -1.48 14.56 -21.93
N PRO A 40 -1.61 15.46 -22.92
CA PRO A 40 -0.77 16.65 -23.04
C PRO A 40 -0.93 17.57 -21.83
N PHE A 41 0.13 18.30 -21.47
CA PHE A 41 0.19 19.08 -20.23
C PHE A 41 -0.96 20.07 -20.02
N GLU A 42 -1.47 20.68 -21.08
CA GLU A 42 -2.59 21.62 -21.01
C GLU A 42 -3.87 20.98 -20.46
N GLU A 43 -4.15 19.72 -20.79
CA GLU A 43 -5.41 19.04 -20.44
C GLU A 43 -5.30 18.23 -19.14
N ARG A 44 -4.08 18.00 -18.65
CA ARG A 44 -3.83 17.21 -17.43
C ARG A 44 -4.55 17.76 -16.20
N CYS A 45 -4.58 19.08 -16.03
CA CYS A 45 -5.26 19.67 -14.87
C CYS A 45 -6.78 19.49 -14.92
N GLU A 46 -7.40 19.60 -16.10
CA GLU A 46 -8.83 19.39 -16.25
C GLU A 46 -9.20 17.92 -16.00
N PHE A 47 -8.38 16.98 -16.47
CA PHE A 47 -8.55 15.56 -16.21
C PHE A 47 -8.43 15.22 -14.72
N VAL A 48 -7.38 15.70 -14.05
CA VAL A 48 -7.12 15.43 -12.62
C VAL A 48 -8.18 16.06 -11.71
N GLN A 49 -8.79 17.18 -12.11
CA GLN A 49 -9.91 17.77 -11.37
C GLN A 49 -11.22 16.96 -11.48
N LYS A 50 -11.44 16.28 -12.61
CA LYS A 50 -12.67 15.50 -12.84
C LYS A 50 -12.59 14.07 -12.28
N ALA A 51 -11.39 13.48 -12.20
CA ALA A 51 -11.19 12.15 -11.65
C ALA A 51 -11.30 12.15 -10.10
N GLU A 52 -12.29 11.45 -9.56
CA GLU A 52 -12.57 11.43 -8.11
C GLU A 52 -11.48 10.66 -7.31
N ASP A 53 -10.90 9.64 -7.94
CA ASP A 53 -9.80 8.83 -7.38
C ASP A 53 -8.54 9.65 -7.09
N CYS A 54 -8.27 10.69 -7.88
CA CYS A 54 -7.09 11.55 -7.68
C CYS A 54 -7.15 12.32 -6.34
N ASN A 55 -8.34 12.55 -5.80
CA ASN A 55 -8.56 13.31 -4.57
C ASN A 55 -8.87 12.41 -3.36
N SER A 56 -9.50 11.25 -3.59
CA SER A 56 -9.99 10.37 -2.51
C SER A 56 -8.95 9.35 -2.02
N SER A 57 -7.93 9.03 -2.83
CA SER A 57 -6.97 7.96 -2.55
C SER A 57 -5.61 8.44 -1.99
N THR A 58 -5.40 9.74 -1.76
CA THR A 58 -4.13 10.26 -1.23
C THR A 58 -4.31 10.91 0.15
N ASN A 59 -3.80 10.26 1.19
CA ASN A 59 -4.16 10.51 2.59
C ASN A 59 -3.55 11.77 3.23
N VAL A 60 -2.78 12.61 2.51
CA VAL A 60 -2.18 13.81 3.10
C VAL A 60 -2.05 14.98 2.11
N ILE A 61 -1.51 14.77 0.91
CA ILE A 61 -1.33 15.83 -0.10
C ILE A 61 -1.59 15.23 -1.50
N PRO A 62 -2.55 15.75 -2.29
CA PRO A 62 -2.82 15.27 -3.65
C PRO A 62 -1.71 15.75 -4.60
N TYR A 63 -0.60 15.01 -4.65
CA TYR A 63 0.60 15.36 -5.42
C TYR A 63 0.31 15.49 -6.92
N MET A 64 -0.57 14.65 -7.49
CA MET A 64 -0.97 14.73 -8.90
C MET A 64 -1.65 16.05 -9.24
N ARG A 65 -2.47 16.59 -8.33
CA ARG A 65 -3.13 17.87 -8.49
C ARG A 65 -2.15 19.03 -8.36
N LEU A 66 -1.25 18.97 -7.38
CA LEU A 66 -0.21 19.97 -7.19
C LEU A 66 0.69 20.07 -8.45
N LEU A 67 1.10 18.92 -8.98
CA LEU A 67 1.97 18.86 -10.16
C LEU A 67 1.26 19.35 -11.44
N ALA A 68 0.02 18.93 -11.66
CA ALA A 68 -0.71 19.24 -12.89
C ALA A 68 -1.35 20.65 -12.88
N CYS A 69 -1.89 21.09 -11.74
CA CYS A 69 -2.67 22.33 -11.66
C CYS A 69 -1.90 23.52 -11.06
N ASP A 70 -1.13 23.33 -9.99
CA ASP A 70 -0.46 24.45 -9.30
C ASP A 70 0.91 24.77 -9.91
N LEU A 71 1.67 23.74 -10.30
CA LEU A 71 2.99 23.90 -10.94
C LEU A 71 2.92 24.18 -12.44
N LYS A 72 1.77 23.93 -13.08
CA LYS A 72 1.42 24.24 -14.48
C LYS A 72 2.61 24.01 -15.44
N CYS A 73 3.20 22.81 -15.38
CA CYS A 73 4.36 22.46 -16.20
C CYS A 73 3.99 22.51 -17.68
N ILE A 74 4.47 23.51 -18.41
CA ILE A 74 4.23 23.68 -19.86
C ILE A 74 5.30 22.95 -20.68
N ASN A 75 6.50 22.76 -20.11
CA ASN A 75 7.65 22.17 -20.78
C ASN A 75 8.13 20.87 -20.12
N GLN A 76 8.45 19.86 -20.94
CA GLN A 76 9.06 18.59 -20.53
C GLN A 76 10.33 18.78 -19.67
N PHE A 77 11.12 19.83 -19.96
CA PHE A 77 12.35 20.13 -19.22
C PHE A 77 12.09 20.60 -17.78
N GLN A 78 11.01 21.36 -17.55
CA GLN A 78 10.63 21.83 -16.21
C GLN A 78 10.09 20.68 -15.35
N GLU A 79 9.30 19.78 -15.94
CA GLU A 79 8.83 18.57 -15.27
C GLU A 79 9.99 17.69 -14.82
N MET A 80 10.98 17.45 -15.70
CA MET A 80 12.17 16.65 -15.37
C MET A 80 13.00 17.27 -14.26
N ILE A 81 13.20 18.60 -14.26
CA ILE A 81 13.90 19.30 -13.18
C ILE A 81 13.14 19.15 -11.86
N PHE A 82 11.82 19.32 -11.87
CA PHE A 82 11.03 19.22 -10.64
C PHE A 82 11.03 17.80 -10.08
N ILE A 83 10.89 16.79 -10.93
CA ILE A 83 11.00 15.38 -10.53
C ILE A 83 12.41 15.09 -9.98
N ALA A 84 13.46 15.56 -10.65
CA ALA A 84 14.83 15.37 -10.17
C ALA A 84 15.07 16.05 -8.81
N LEU A 85 14.57 17.27 -8.60
CA LEU A 85 14.63 17.97 -7.33
C LEU A 85 13.82 17.25 -6.24
N PHE A 86 12.63 16.73 -6.57
CA PHE A 86 11.82 15.95 -5.63
C PHE A 86 12.53 14.66 -5.21
N VAL A 87 13.12 13.93 -6.16
CA VAL A 87 13.93 12.74 -5.88
C VAL A 87 15.16 13.07 -5.05
N ALA A 88 15.86 14.17 -5.37
CA ALA A 88 17.00 14.63 -4.59
C ALA A 88 16.59 15.01 -3.16
N PHE A 89 15.44 15.68 -2.99
CA PHE A 89 14.87 16.00 -1.69
C PHE A 89 14.51 14.73 -0.91
N CYS A 90 13.86 13.76 -1.53
CA CYS A 90 13.58 12.45 -0.92
C CYS A 90 14.88 11.75 -0.48
N PHE A 91 15.93 11.78 -1.31
CA PHE A 91 17.23 11.22 -0.96
C PHE A 91 17.86 11.93 0.26
N GLN A 92 17.80 13.26 0.32
CA GLN A 92 18.27 14.03 1.49
C GLN A 92 17.51 13.65 2.77
N ILE A 93 16.18 13.51 2.70
CA ILE A 93 15.39 13.05 3.85
C ILE A 93 15.79 11.64 4.28
N LEU A 94 16.07 10.72 3.34
CA LEU A 94 16.56 9.38 3.67
C LEU A 94 17.93 9.42 4.38
N VAL A 95 18.87 10.26 3.91
CA VAL A 95 20.17 10.44 4.57
C VAL A 95 20.01 11.00 5.98
N LEU A 96 19.16 12.02 6.15
CA LEU A 96 18.85 12.60 7.46
C LEU A 96 18.18 11.58 8.40
N LEU A 97 17.30 10.73 7.85
CA LEU A 97 16.67 9.65 8.60
C LEU A 97 17.71 8.63 9.09
N ILE A 98 18.62 8.18 8.21
CA ILE A 98 19.71 7.28 8.58
C ILE A 98 20.59 7.90 9.66
N TYR A 99 20.94 9.18 9.52
CA TYR A 99 21.70 9.90 10.53
C TYR A 99 20.97 9.94 11.88
N THR A 100 19.67 10.27 11.86
CA THR A 100 18.82 10.33 13.06
C THR A 100 18.71 8.97 13.75
N ILE A 101 18.56 7.89 12.98
CA ILE A 101 18.50 6.53 13.52
C ILE A 101 19.81 6.19 14.24
N ASN A 102 20.96 6.50 13.64
CA ASN A 102 22.24 6.18 14.24
C ASN A 102 22.51 6.97 15.53
N VAL A 103 22.17 8.26 15.55
CA VAL A 103 22.48 9.16 16.68
C VAL A 103 21.47 9.04 17.82
N TYR A 104 20.16 8.95 17.52
CA TYR A 104 19.11 9.01 18.54
C TYR A 104 18.45 7.65 18.80
N TYR A 105 18.17 6.87 17.76
CA TYR A 105 17.44 5.61 17.92
C TYR A 105 18.31 4.53 18.57
N SER A 106 19.58 4.42 18.16
CA SER A 106 20.52 3.44 18.73
C SER A 106 20.70 3.58 20.26
N PRO A 107 21.03 4.75 20.85
CA PRO A 107 21.14 4.88 22.30
C PRO A 107 19.80 4.75 23.03
N ALA A 108 18.68 5.17 22.42
CA ALA A 108 17.35 4.98 22.99
C ALA A 108 17.02 3.48 23.14
N LEU A 109 17.34 2.67 22.13
CA LEU A 109 17.20 1.22 22.22
C LEU A 109 18.05 0.62 23.33
N LYS A 110 19.29 1.09 23.53
CA LYS A 110 20.13 0.61 24.65
C LYS A 110 19.51 0.89 26.00
N ALA A 111 18.95 2.08 26.20
CA ALA A 111 18.26 2.43 27.43
C ALA A 111 17.05 1.52 27.67
N VAL A 112 16.19 1.35 26.66
CA VAL A 112 15.00 0.50 26.73
C VAL A 112 15.38 -0.97 26.95
N SER A 113 16.44 -1.47 26.30
CA SER A 113 16.96 -2.81 26.49
C SER A 113 17.37 -3.08 27.95
N ARG A 114 17.97 -2.09 28.61
CA ARG A 114 18.31 -2.17 30.04
C ARG A 114 17.06 -2.19 30.93
N PHE A 115 16.05 -1.39 30.61
CA PHE A 115 14.79 -1.40 31.36
C PHE A 115 14.04 -2.73 31.23
N LEU A 116 14.04 -3.35 30.06
CA LEU A 116 13.38 -4.64 29.82
C LEU A 116 14.24 -5.87 30.18
N HIS A 117 15.48 -5.68 30.65
CA HIS A 117 16.45 -6.77 30.88
C HIS A 117 16.59 -7.72 29.67
N MET A 118 16.56 -7.16 28.46
CA MET A 118 16.61 -7.92 27.21
C MET A 118 17.89 -7.58 26.42
N ASN A 119 18.22 -8.39 25.41
CA ASN A 119 19.35 -8.11 24.52
C ASN A 119 19.03 -6.95 23.55
N GLU A 120 19.99 -6.08 23.27
CA GLU A 120 19.79 -4.85 22.47
C GLU A 120 19.24 -5.17 21.07
N HIS A 121 19.72 -6.25 20.47
CA HIS A 121 19.24 -6.75 19.18
C HIS A 121 17.78 -7.19 19.23
N LEU A 122 17.39 -7.94 20.26
CA LEU A 122 16.03 -8.44 20.41
C LEU A 122 15.05 -7.28 20.69
N ALA A 123 15.48 -6.29 21.48
CA ALA A 123 14.70 -5.09 21.76
C ALA A 123 14.49 -4.25 20.50
N GLY A 124 15.52 -4.07 19.69
CA GLY A 124 15.44 -3.35 18.41
C GLY A 124 14.48 -4.00 17.41
N VAL A 125 14.60 -5.32 17.20
CA VAL A 125 13.71 -6.07 16.28
C VAL A 125 12.26 -6.01 16.75
N THR A 126 12.01 -6.18 18.05
CA THR A 126 10.64 -6.18 18.59
C THR A 126 9.98 -4.81 18.53
N LEU A 127 10.68 -3.74 18.93
CA LEU A 127 10.13 -2.39 18.92
C LEU A 127 9.90 -1.87 17.50
N MET A 128 10.81 -2.21 16.57
CA MET A 128 10.63 -1.90 15.15
C MET A 128 9.43 -2.64 14.56
N ALA A 129 9.28 -3.94 14.86
CA ALA A 129 8.14 -4.74 14.42
C ALA A 129 6.82 -4.21 15.01
N PHE A 130 6.81 -3.85 16.29
CA PHE A 130 5.63 -3.28 16.96
C PHE A 130 5.24 -1.92 16.38
N GLY A 131 6.19 -1.02 16.14
CA GLY A 131 5.94 0.28 15.53
C GLY A 131 5.33 0.15 14.13
N ASN A 132 5.90 -0.71 13.28
CA ASN A 132 5.39 -0.94 11.94
C ASN A 132 4.00 -1.60 11.95
N THR A 133 3.81 -2.62 12.79
CA THR A 133 2.55 -3.38 12.84
C THR A 133 1.41 -2.58 13.46
N SER A 134 1.68 -1.72 14.46
CA SER A 134 0.65 -0.89 15.08
C SER A 134 0.12 0.17 14.11
N ALA A 135 0.98 0.86 13.37
CA ALA A 135 0.57 1.82 12.34
C ALA A 135 -0.26 1.13 11.25
N ASP A 136 0.17 -0.05 10.79
CA ASP A 136 -0.60 -0.86 9.84
C ASP A 136 -1.96 -1.26 10.42
N PHE A 137 -2.01 -1.76 11.67
CA PHE A 137 -3.27 -2.12 12.33
C PHE A 137 -4.27 -0.98 12.36
N PHE A 138 -3.84 0.24 12.72
CA PHE A 138 -4.71 1.42 12.73
C PHE A 138 -5.17 1.84 11.32
N ALA A 139 -4.29 1.79 10.32
CA ALA A 139 -4.65 2.09 8.93
C ALA A 139 -5.69 1.11 8.36
N ASN A 140 -5.56 -0.15 8.76
CA ASN A 140 -6.47 -1.21 8.37
C ASN A 140 -7.81 -1.11 9.09
N LEU A 141 -7.82 -0.74 10.37
CA LEU A 141 -9.04 -0.43 11.12
C LEU A 141 -9.84 0.71 10.47
N ALA A 142 -9.16 1.75 10.00
CA ALA A 142 -9.78 2.85 9.25
C ALA A 142 -10.36 2.44 7.88
N SER A 143 -9.93 1.28 7.34
CA SER A 143 -10.38 0.77 6.04
C SER A 143 -11.39 -0.39 6.14
N VAL A 144 -11.77 -0.80 7.35
CA VAL A 144 -12.72 -1.91 7.59
C VAL A 144 -14.08 -1.66 6.94
N GLU A 145 -14.54 -0.41 6.86
CA GLU A 145 -15.83 -0.06 6.27
C GLU A 145 -15.92 -0.38 4.76
N ARG A 146 -14.78 -0.47 4.07
CA ARG A 146 -14.71 -0.62 2.61
C ARG A 146 -14.79 -2.07 2.10
N HIS A 147 -15.09 -3.06 2.95
CA HIS A 147 -15.20 -4.48 2.58
C HIS A 147 -13.96 -5.02 1.81
N VAL A 148 -12.79 -4.43 2.05
CA VAL A 148 -11.53 -4.83 1.42
C VAL A 148 -10.99 -6.07 2.16
N PRO A 149 -10.42 -7.07 1.47
CA PRO A 149 -9.78 -8.23 2.10
C PRO A 149 -8.44 -7.84 2.76
N VAL A 150 -8.52 -7.05 3.83
CA VAL A 150 -7.42 -6.46 4.59
C VAL A 150 -6.43 -7.51 5.08
N PHE A 151 -6.92 -8.59 5.69
CA PHE A 151 -6.06 -9.63 6.26
C PHE A 151 -5.22 -10.36 5.20
N ALA A 152 -5.80 -10.67 4.05
CA ALA A 152 -5.09 -11.36 2.98
C ALA A 152 -4.02 -10.44 2.34
N ASN A 153 -4.35 -9.17 2.13
CA ASN A 153 -3.43 -8.17 1.60
C ASN A 153 -2.21 -7.97 2.51
N ASN A 154 -2.44 -7.78 3.81
CA ASN A 154 -1.35 -7.53 4.75
C ASN A 154 -0.47 -8.75 4.96
N LEU A 155 -1.07 -9.94 5.02
CA LEU A 155 -0.32 -11.19 5.10
C LEU A 155 0.58 -11.37 3.88
N SER A 156 0.05 -11.14 2.67
CA SER A 156 0.84 -11.21 1.43
C SER A 156 1.98 -10.20 1.43
N SER A 157 1.72 -8.97 1.89
CA SER A 157 2.74 -7.92 1.98
C SER A 157 3.84 -8.27 2.98
N ALA A 158 3.48 -8.74 4.17
CA ALA A 158 4.43 -9.17 5.19
C ALA A 158 5.31 -10.34 4.72
N LEU A 159 4.70 -11.36 4.09
CA LEU A 159 5.44 -12.50 3.53
C LEU A 159 6.39 -12.08 2.41
N PHE A 160 5.96 -11.14 1.54
CA PHE A 160 6.79 -10.59 0.49
C PHE A 160 8.02 -9.89 1.05
N VAL A 161 7.84 -9.02 2.05
CA VAL A 161 8.93 -8.31 2.71
C VAL A 161 9.89 -9.30 3.38
N ILE A 162 9.40 -10.24 4.19
CA ILE A 162 10.25 -11.22 4.89
C ILE A 162 11.08 -12.04 3.89
N THR A 163 10.45 -12.53 2.82
CA THR A 163 11.12 -13.39 1.83
C THR A 163 12.14 -12.62 0.99
N ILE A 164 11.74 -11.47 0.42
CA ILE A 164 12.60 -10.70 -0.48
C ILE A 164 13.68 -9.96 0.29
N SER A 165 13.32 -9.22 1.35
CA SER A 165 14.31 -8.47 2.13
C SER A 165 15.23 -9.42 2.90
N GLY A 166 14.68 -10.45 3.57
CA GLY A 166 15.46 -11.45 4.27
C GLY A 166 16.38 -12.23 3.34
N GLY A 167 15.89 -12.64 2.17
CA GLY A 167 16.69 -13.31 1.14
C GLY A 167 17.83 -12.43 0.60
N LEU A 168 17.56 -11.14 0.37
CA LEU A 168 18.57 -10.20 -0.09
C LEU A 168 19.65 -9.94 0.98
N ILE A 169 19.26 -9.84 2.25
CA ILE A 169 20.19 -9.67 3.38
C ILE A 169 21.09 -10.90 3.50
N PHE A 170 20.53 -12.10 3.38
CA PHE A 170 21.30 -13.35 3.35
C PHE A 170 22.27 -13.42 2.17
N TYR A 171 21.88 -12.89 1.01
CA TYR A 171 22.74 -12.84 -0.18
C TYR A 171 23.89 -11.85 -0.05
N ILE A 172 23.65 -10.64 0.47
CA ILE A 172 24.65 -9.57 0.56
C ILE A 172 25.66 -9.82 1.69
N SER A 173 25.22 -10.39 2.81
CA SER A 173 26.09 -10.60 3.97
C SER A 173 25.83 -11.99 4.57
N PRO A 174 26.66 -12.99 4.23
CA PRO A 174 26.55 -14.31 4.85
C PRO A 174 27.06 -14.24 6.30
N PHE A 175 26.16 -13.94 7.23
CA PHE A 175 26.43 -14.03 8.67
C PHE A 175 26.08 -15.42 9.19
N LYS A 176 26.80 -15.87 10.21
CA LYS A 176 26.51 -17.14 10.90
C LYS A 176 25.30 -16.94 11.80
N MET A 177 24.12 -17.28 11.27
CA MET A 177 22.85 -17.15 11.98
C MET A 177 22.68 -18.27 13.01
N ASN A 178 22.09 -17.96 14.17
CA ASN A 178 21.79 -18.97 15.18
C ASN A 178 20.62 -19.84 14.71
N SER A 179 20.91 -21.08 14.27
CA SER A 179 19.92 -21.98 13.67
C SER A 179 18.72 -22.22 14.57
N TYR A 180 18.90 -22.24 15.88
CA TYR A 180 17.80 -22.43 16.83
C TYR A 180 16.77 -21.28 16.78
N GLU A 181 17.25 -20.03 16.72
CA GLU A 181 16.38 -18.86 16.69
C GLU A 181 15.66 -18.73 15.34
N THR A 182 16.37 -18.98 14.24
CA THR A 182 15.79 -18.94 12.89
C THR A 182 14.73 -20.02 12.70
N VAL A 183 15.00 -21.26 13.12
CA VAL A 183 14.02 -22.36 13.00
C VAL A 183 12.79 -22.10 13.84
N ARG A 184 12.96 -21.54 15.06
CA ARG A 184 11.84 -21.12 15.90
C ARG A 184 10.96 -20.08 15.20
N ASP A 185 11.57 -19.05 14.59
CA ASP A 185 10.84 -17.98 13.91
C ASP A 185 10.09 -18.50 12.66
N ILE A 186 10.75 -19.32 11.83
CA ILE A 186 10.12 -19.96 10.67
C ILE A 186 8.96 -20.87 11.10
N LEU A 187 9.10 -21.63 12.19
CA LEU A 187 8.04 -22.48 12.71
C LEU A 187 6.82 -21.66 13.17
N PHE A 188 7.05 -20.54 13.87
CA PHE A 188 5.95 -19.64 14.27
C PHE A 188 5.25 -19.02 13.06
N LEU A 189 6.00 -18.64 12.02
CA LEU A 189 5.42 -18.14 10.76
C LEU A 189 4.59 -19.21 10.04
N LEU A 190 5.06 -20.46 10.00
CA LEU A 190 4.31 -21.59 9.44
C LEU A 190 3.04 -21.90 10.24
N LEU A 191 3.12 -21.89 11.57
CA LEU A 191 1.96 -22.11 12.43
C LEU A 191 0.93 -20.98 12.27
N ALA A 192 1.37 -19.72 12.20
CA ALA A 192 0.49 -18.58 12.00
C ALA A 192 -0.24 -18.64 10.66
N THR A 193 0.47 -18.98 9.57
CA THR A 193 -0.15 -19.12 8.24
C THR A 193 -1.14 -20.27 8.17
N LEU A 194 -0.81 -21.43 8.78
CA LEU A 194 -1.75 -22.57 8.87
C LEU A 194 -2.98 -22.25 9.71
N LEU A 195 -2.82 -21.53 10.82
CA LEU A 195 -3.92 -21.12 11.66
C LEU A 195 -4.84 -20.13 10.93
N MET A 196 -4.27 -19.17 10.21
CA MET A 196 -5.01 -18.24 9.37
C MET A 196 -5.79 -18.96 8.26
N ASP A 197 -5.16 -19.94 7.59
CA ASP A 197 -5.83 -20.77 6.58
C ASP A 197 -6.96 -21.60 7.18
N TYR A 198 -6.76 -22.16 8.37
CA TYR A 198 -7.80 -22.87 9.12
C TYR A 198 -8.98 -21.96 9.49
N PHE A 199 -8.73 -20.74 9.97
CA PHE A 199 -9.78 -19.77 10.26
C PHE A 199 -10.49 -19.30 8.99
N ALA A 200 -9.76 -19.10 7.89
CA ALA A 200 -10.36 -18.76 6.60
C ALA A 200 -11.25 -19.90 6.11
N TYR A 201 -10.79 -21.15 6.17
CA TYR A 201 -11.60 -22.32 5.80
C TYR A 201 -12.84 -22.47 6.69
N THR A 202 -12.71 -22.26 8.00
CA THR A 202 -13.82 -22.33 8.96
C THR A 202 -14.83 -21.21 8.73
N THR A 203 -14.37 -19.98 8.47
CA THR A 203 -15.23 -18.83 8.15
C THR A 203 -15.90 -19.02 6.80
N ASN A 204 -15.20 -19.59 5.83
CA ASN A 204 -15.80 -19.99 4.56
C ASN A 204 -16.84 -21.07 4.78
N HIS A 205 -16.67 -22.07 5.66
CA HIS A 205 -17.78 -22.99 5.99
C HIS A 205 -18.96 -22.31 6.70
N PHE A 206 -18.70 -21.29 7.52
CA PHE A 206 -19.74 -20.47 8.12
C PHE A 206 -20.47 -19.60 7.07
N ALA A 207 -19.74 -19.16 6.03
CA ALA A 207 -20.27 -18.38 4.92
C ALA A 207 -20.97 -19.22 3.85
N LEU A 208 -20.45 -20.41 3.59
CA LEU A 208 -21.03 -21.43 2.75
C LEU A 208 -22.26 -22.06 3.44
N GLY A 209 -22.42 -21.96 4.76
CA GLY A 209 -23.71 -22.19 5.41
C GLY A 209 -24.86 -21.36 4.80
N TYR A 210 -24.57 -20.16 4.27
CA TYR A 210 -25.55 -19.32 3.56
C TYR A 210 -25.34 -19.22 2.04
N GLU A 211 -24.13 -19.44 1.49
CA GLU A 211 -23.82 -19.38 0.04
C GLU A 211 -23.56 -20.75 -0.65
N PHE A 212 -23.40 -21.88 0.07
CA PHE A 212 -23.21 -23.20 -0.57
C PHE A 212 -24.47 -23.73 -1.26
N LYS A 213 -25.60 -23.01 -1.16
CA LYS A 213 -26.76 -23.26 -2.03
C LYS A 213 -26.55 -22.72 -3.46
N PHE A 214 -25.53 -21.89 -3.71
CA PHE A 214 -25.27 -21.28 -5.02
C PHE A 214 -24.02 -21.81 -5.73
N PHE A 215 -22.93 -22.12 -5.01
CA PHE A 215 -21.64 -22.48 -5.65
C PHE A 215 -21.37 -23.97 -5.90
N SER A 216 -22.35 -24.86 -5.66
CA SER A 216 -22.28 -26.29 -6.02
C SER A 216 -22.34 -26.56 -7.55
N LYS A 217 -21.93 -25.60 -8.40
CA LYS A 217 -21.97 -25.77 -9.86
C LYS A 217 -20.68 -25.47 -10.62
N HIS A 218 -19.59 -25.04 -9.99
CA HIS A 218 -18.30 -24.95 -10.69
C HIS A 218 -17.11 -25.47 -9.89
N ASN A 219 -16.96 -26.79 -9.99
CA ASN A 219 -15.81 -27.61 -9.65
C ASN A 219 -14.53 -27.15 -10.41
N SER A 220 -13.42 -26.92 -9.70
CA SER A 220 -12.18 -27.70 -9.88
C SER A 220 -11.10 -27.35 -8.84
N PRO A 221 -10.60 -28.31 -8.03
CA PRO A 221 -9.58 -28.11 -7.01
C PRO A 221 -8.20 -28.62 -7.49
N SER A 222 -7.21 -27.75 -7.76
CA SER A 222 -5.87 -28.25 -8.13
C SER A 222 -4.69 -27.26 -8.08
N ARG A 223 -4.71 -26.20 -7.27
CA ARG A 223 -3.53 -25.29 -7.15
C ARG A 223 -2.85 -25.22 -5.78
N PHE A 224 -3.48 -25.70 -4.71
CA PHE A 224 -2.91 -25.59 -3.36
C PHE A 224 -1.94 -26.73 -3.00
N SER A 225 -2.10 -27.91 -3.61
CA SER A 225 -1.23 -29.06 -3.35
C SER A 225 0.18 -28.93 -3.95
N LEU A 226 0.38 -28.05 -4.93
CA LEU A 226 1.68 -27.80 -5.55
C LEU A 226 2.57 -26.91 -4.66
N PHE A 227 1.97 -25.97 -3.93
CA PHE A 227 2.69 -25.08 -3.01
C PHE A 227 3.24 -25.85 -1.80
N ARG A 228 2.47 -26.81 -1.27
CA ARG A 228 2.91 -27.72 -0.19
C ARG A 228 4.11 -28.59 -0.59
N LYS A 229 4.22 -28.99 -1.87
CA LYS A 229 5.35 -29.80 -2.36
C LYS A 229 6.63 -29.00 -2.54
N ASN A 230 6.53 -27.75 -3.00
CA ASN A 230 7.72 -26.92 -3.24
C ASN A 230 8.35 -26.40 -1.94
N VAL A 231 7.56 -26.15 -0.90
CA VAL A 231 8.07 -25.73 0.41
C VAL A 231 8.76 -26.86 1.16
N MET A 232 8.27 -28.10 1.02
CA MET A 232 8.87 -29.27 1.70
C MET A 232 10.11 -29.82 0.98
N ALA A 233 10.38 -29.39 -0.26
CA ALA A 233 11.57 -29.77 -1.04
C ALA A 233 12.79 -28.84 -0.82
N LEU A 234 12.63 -27.78 -0.01
CA LEU A 234 13.67 -26.79 0.32
C LEU A 234 14.20 -26.92 1.75
N THR A 235 13.84 -27.98 2.47
CA THR A 235 14.45 -28.40 3.76
C THR A 235 15.26 -29.67 3.52
#